data_AF-A0A961BXX7-F1
#
_entry.id   AF-A0A961BXX7-F1
#
_cell.length_a   1.000
_cell.length_b   1.000
_cell.length_c   1.000
_cell.angle_alpha   90.00
_cell.angle_beta   90.00
_cell.angle_gamma   90.00
#
_symmetry.space_group_name_H-M   'P 1'
#
loop_
_entity.id
_entity.type
_entity.pdbx_description
1 polymer ?
#
loop_
_entity_poly.entity_id
_entity_poly.type
_entity_poly.pdbx_seq_one_letter_code
_entity_poly.pdbx_strand_id
1 'polypeptide(L)'
;MRRQNLESAEPVYPTFIPERGLLRRNGATCPHCGGTTGTRVCPLCHSVLPANFTADSPLFGLVGVRGSGKTVMLSVLSKELKTSVARRFSASIASVGSSSLLVALERDRDSMDQVGGILPAQTVRATRRDTTPAVFEWQHTREMLGMERAASTILSFYDSSGEDLSSDEITRELHYLAATDGLILLLDPFGFPANREDALHRGVDKNNLRDAPEAVLGNVTSLLREADRLSTNKKIKRPLAVVLAKIDAFFDQVGPDHPIRRPASSASAFDEAEARELHAHVESLVSQWGGDPVLALLRHNYTTYRFFVASALGAEPNYRTGEVSPKGVLPHRVAEPLLWLMAQRGFIRKVG
;
A
#
# COMPACT_ATOMS: atom_id res chain seq x y z
N MET A 1 5.82 -37.38 8.38
CA MET A 1 4.73 -36.39 8.22
C MET A 1 4.51 -36.14 6.74
N ARG A 2 3.28 -36.29 6.22
CA ARG A 2 2.99 -35.94 4.82
C ARG A 2 3.14 -34.43 4.66
N ARG A 3 4.12 -34.02 3.85
CA ARG A 3 4.29 -32.63 3.42
C ARG A 3 3.07 -32.24 2.58
N GLN A 4 2.55 -31.04 2.80
CA GLN A 4 1.62 -30.41 1.86
C GLN A 4 2.46 -29.66 0.84
N ASN A 5 2.07 -29.71 -0.42
CA ASN A 5 2.67 -28.86 -1.43
C ASN A 5 1.87 -27.55 -1.44
N LEU A 6 2.56 -26.41 -1.35
CA LEU A 6 1.95 -25.16 -1.80
C LEU A 6 1.66 -25.26 -3.30
N GLU A 7 0.83 -24.38 -3.84
CA GLU A 7 0.56 -24.32 -5.29
C GLU A 7 1.86 -24.17 -6.13
N SER A 8 2.96 -23.73 -5.50
CA SER A 8 4.32 -23.65 -6.07
C SER A 8 5.20 -24.90 -5.88
N ALA A 9 4.63 -26.03 -5.45
CA ALA A 9 5.32 -27.31 -5.24
C ALA A 9 6.43 -27.32 -4.17
N GLU A 10 6.56 -26.26 -3.35
CA GLU A 10 7.43 -26.30 -2.18
C GLU A 10 6.79 -27.15 -1.06
N PRO A 11 7.53 -28.16 -0.52
CA PRO A 11 7.02 -29.00 0.54
C PRO A 11 7.03 -28.24 1.88
N VAL A 12 5.84 -27.96 2.39
CA VAL A 12 5.63 -27.31 3.69
C VAL A 12 4.93 -28.25 4.68
N TYR A 13 5.15 -28.02 5.98
CA TYR A 13 4.39 -28.71 7.01
C TYR A 13 2.94 -28.17 7.06
N PRO A 14 1.93 -29.01 7.31
CA PRO A 14 0.55 -28.56 7.47
C PRO A 14 0.41 -27.50 8.56
N THR A 15 -0.39 -26.48 8.31
CA THR A 15 -0.78 -25.51 9.35
C THR A 15 -1.88 -26.10 10.23
N PHE A 16 -1.98 -25.63 11.47
CA PHE A 16 -3.00 -26.04 12.41
C PHE A 16 -3.45 -24.83 13.24
N ILE A 17 -4.72 -24.85 13.65
CA ILE A 17 -5.27 -23.77 14.47
C ILE A 17 -4.82 -24.01 15.93
N PRO A 18 -4.23 -23.02 16.61
CA PRO A 18 -3.87 -23.16 18.02
C PRO A 18 -5.13 -23.35 18.90
N GLU A 19 -5.04 -24.22 19.92
CA GLU A 19 -6.12 -24.38 20.90
C GLU A 19 -6.44 -23.05 21.59
N ARG A 20 -7.73 -22.65 21.56
CA ARG A 20 -8.20 -21.42 22.21
C ARG A 20 -8.37 -21.65 23.72
N GLY A 21 -7.32 -21.40 24.50
CA GLY A 21 -7.40 -21.31 25.96
C GLY A 21 -7.75 -19.90 26.46
N LEU A 22 -8.42 -19.80 27.62
CA LEU A 22 -8.70 -18.54 28.35
C LEU A 22 -7.42 -17.75 28.70
N LEU A 23 -6.27 -18.41 28.70
CA LEU A 23 -4.94 -17.81 28.88
C LEU A 23 -4.18 -17.95 27.56
N ARG A 24 -3.82 -16.82 26.92
CA ARG A 24 -2.96 -16.79 25.72
C ARG A 24 -1.62 -17.46 26.04
N ARG A 25 -1.41 -18.70 25.59
CA ARG A 25 -0.08 -19.32 25.57
C ARG A 25 0.68 -18.85 24.33
N ASN A 26 1.94 -18.45 24.50
CA ASN A 26 2.86 -18.09 23.41
C ASN A 26 3.37 -19.34 22.66
N GLY A 27 2.47 -20.21 22.24
CA GLY A 27 2.81 -21.44 21.53
C GLY A 27 1.62 -22.36 21.33
N ALA A 28 1.71 -23.20 20.31
CA ALA A 28 0.71 -24.18 19.94
C ALA A 28 1.35 -25.58 19.90
N THR A 29 0.61 -26.58 20.36
CA THR A 29 1.04 -27.98 20.29
C THR A 29 0.50 -28.58 19.00
N CYS A 30 1.37 -29.16 18.17
CA CYS A 30 0.96 -29.83 16.95
C CYS A 30 0.10 -31.06 17.31
N PRO A 31 -1.14 -31.16 16.78
CA PRO A 31 -2.03 -32.27 17.11
C PRO A 31 -1.54 -33.63 16.57
N HIS A 32 -0.55 -33.63 15.66
CA HIS A 32 -0.05 -34.84 15.03
C HIS A 32 1.22 -35.42 15.67
N CYS A 33 2.15 -34.58 16.10
CA CYS A 33 3.42 -35.04 16.71
C CYS A 33 3.61 -34.62 18.17
N GLY A 34 2.73 -33.80 18.73
CA GLY A 34 2.88 -33.27 20.08
C GLY A 34 4.00 -32.21 20.22
N GLY A 35 4.69 -31.85 19.14
CA GLY A 35 5.72 -30.82 19.15
C GLY A 35 5.14 -29.43 19.40
N THR A 36 5.80 -28.63 20.23
CA THR A 36 5.41 -27.25 20.52
C THR A 36 6.09 -26.29 19.55
N THR A 37 5.34 -25.31 19.04
CA THR A 37 5.88 -24.23 18.20
C THR A 37 5.33 -22.88 18.64
N GLY A 38 6.20 -21.87 18.69
CA GLY A 38 5.80 -20.45 18.81
C GLY A 38 5.62 -19.77 17.46
N THR A 39 6.07 -20.41 16.37
CA THR A 39 6.05 -19.85 15.01
C THR A 39 4.63 -19.85 14.48
N ARG A 40 4.12 -18.65 14.17
CA ARG A 40 2.86 -18.46 13.46
C ARG A 40 3.14 -18.42 11.97
N VAL A 41 2.24 -18.97 11.16
CA VAL A 41 2.35 -18.97 9.70
C VAL A 41 0.99 -18.69 9.07
N CYS A 42 0.98 -18.01 7.93
CA CYS A 42 -0.24 -17.81 7.15
C CYS A 42 -0.75 -19.17 6.62
N PRO A 43 -2.02 -19.55 6.83
CA PRO A 43 -2.54 -20.83 6.34
C PRO A 43 -2.67 -20.91 4.81
N LEU A 44 -2.61 -19.78 4.10
CA LEU A 44 -2.71 -19.73 2.64
C LEU A 44 -1.34 -19.79 1.95
N CYS A 45 -0.38 -18.99 2.40
CA CYS A 45 0.93 -18.84 1.75
C CYS A 45 2.11 -19.27 2.62
N HIS A 46 1.87 -19.75 3.84
CA HIS A 46 2.87 -20.26 4.80
C HIS A 46 3.98 -19.28 5.19
N SER A 47 3.84 -18.00 4.87
CA SER A 47 4.75 -16.95 5.36
C SER A 47 4.76 -16.91 6.89
N VAL A 48 5.96 -16.83 7.46
CA VAL A 48 6.15 -16.68 8.91
C VAL A 48 5.53 -15.36 9.35
N LEU A 49 4.62 -15.45 10.33
CA LEU A 49 3.95 -14.31 10.92
C LEU A 49 4.68 -13.91 12.22
N PRO A 50 4.80 -12.61 12.50
CA PRO A 50 5.35 -12.11 13.76
C PRO A 50 4.63 -12.71 14.97
N ALA A 51 5.33 -12.88 16.10
CA ALA A 51 4.74 -13.45 17.32
C ALA A 51 3.53 -12.63 17.82
N ASN A 52 3.54 -11.33 17.56
CA ASN A 52 2.47 -10.39 17.91
C ASN A 52 1.33 -10.34 16.88
N PHE A 53 1.42 -11.09 15.77
CA PHE A 53 0.37 -11.15 14.75
C PHE A 53 -0.90 -11.80 15.30
N THR A 54 -1.93 -10.99 15.50
CA THR A 54 -3.26 -11.45 15.90
C THR A 54 -4.23 -11.28 14.72
N ALA A 55 -5.40 -11.91 14.80
CA ALA A 55 -6.48 -11.72 13.83
C ALA A 55 -6.92 -10.24 13.71
N ASP A 56 -6.58 -9.40 14.69
CA ASP A 56 -6.91 -7.97 14.73
C ASP A 56 -5.84 -7.08 14.08
N SER A 57 -4.75 -7.67 13.54
CA SER A 57 -3.67 -6.92 12.89
C SER A 57 -4.13 -6.38 11.52
N PRO A 58 -3.89 -5.10 11.20
CA PRO A 58 -4.43 -4.50 9.99
C PRO A 58 -3.73 -4.96 8.71
N LEU A 59 -4.50 -5.32 7.69
CA LEU A 59 -4.00 -5.56 6.35
C LEU A 59 -4.32 -4.37 5.44
N PHE A 60 -3.32 -3.78 4.78
CA PHE A 60 -3.52 -2.66 3.86
C PHE A 60 -3.11 -3.03 2.44
N GLY A 61 -4.07 -2.95 1.50
CA GLY A 61 -3.81 -3.27 0.09
C GLY A 61 -3.20 -2.07 -0.65
N LEU A 62 -2.25 -2.32 -1.55
CA LEU A 62 -1.77 -1.34 -2.53
C LEU A 62 -2.22 -1.77 -3.93
N VAL A 63 -3.03 -0.94 -4.58
CA VAL A 63 -3.60 -1.21 -5.90
C VAL A 63 -3.39 0.01 -6.80
N GLY A 64 -3.41 -0.15 -8.12
CA GLY A 64 -3.27 0.97 -9.05
C GLY A 64 -2.99 0.54 -10.48
N VAL A 65 -3.06 1.49 -11.41
CA VAL A 65 -2.88 1.28 -12.87
C VAL A 65 -1.46 0.78 -13.20
N ARG A 66 -1.26 0.21 -14.41
CA ARG A 66 0.11 0.01 -14.94
C ARG A 66 0.90 1.31 -14.88
N GLY A 67 2.16 1.22 -14.51
CA GLY A 67 3.06 2.38 -14.56
C GLY A 67 2.76 3.48 -13.54
N SER A 68 1.75 3.35 -12.66
CA SER A 68 1.49 4.34 -11.59
C SER A 68 2.59 4.45 -10.55
N GLY A 69 3.60 3.58 -10.62
CA GLY A 69 4.74 3.60 -9.70
C GLY A 69 4.53 2.79 -8.42
N LYS A 70 3.64 1.79 -8.39
CA LYS A 70 3.40 0.92 -7.20
C LYS A 70 4.69 0.36 -6.59
N THR A 71 5.56 -0.26 -7.40
CA THR A 71 6.83 -0.82 -6.93
C THR A 71 7.74 0.27 -6.38
N VAL A 72 7.91 1.38 -7.11
CA VAL A 72 8.72 2.53 -6.66
C VAL A 72 8.18 3.09 -5.34
N MET A 73 6.87 3.32 -5.26
CA MET A 73 6.17 3.80 -4.07
C MET A 73 6.38 2.86 -2.88
N LEU A 74 6.21 1.55 -3.08
CA LEU A 74 6.35 0.57 -2.00
C LEU A 74 7.81 0.42 -1.54
N SER A 75 8.78 0.50 -2.46
CA SER A 75 10.21 0.46 -2.14
C SER A 75 10.63 1.67 -1.31
N VAL A 76 10.15 2.86 -1.68
CA VAL A 76 10.41 4.10 -0.94
C VAL A 76 9.65 4.12 0.38
N LEU A 77 8.38 3.72 0.42
CA LEU A 77 7.59 3.63 1.64
C LEU A 77 8.23 2.68 2.65
N SER A 78 8.78 1.54 2.21
CA SER A 78 9.50 0.59 3.06
C SER A 78 10.68 1.26 3.79
N LYS A 79 11.45 2.11 3.09
CA LYS A 79 12.54 2.90 3.67
C LYS A 79 12.01 3.96 4.63
N GLU A 80 11.05 4.77 4.20
CA GLU A 80 10.46 5.85 5.00
C GLU A 80 9.84 5.34 6.31
N LEU A 81 9.21 4.16 6.27
CA LEU A 81 8.70 3.47 7.45
C LEU A 81 9.80 3.20 8.48
N LYS A 82 10.95 2.68 8.04
CA LYS A 82 12.09 2.35 8.92
C LYS A 82 12.88 3.60 9.36
N THR A 83 12.66 4.78 8.75
CA THR A 83 13.45 5.99 8.99
C THR A 83 12.61 7.17 9.48
N SER A 84 12.02 7.96 8.58
CA SER A 84 11.33 9.22 8.86
C SER A 84 10.08 9.00 9.70
N VAL A 85 9.30 7.97 9.39
CA VAL A 85 8.07 7.62 10.10
C VAL A 85 8.38 7.06 11.49
N ALA A 86 9.33 6.11 11.59
CA ALA A 86 9.80 5.58 12.87
C ALA A 86 10.22 6.72 13.82
N ARG A 87 10.99 7.69 13.31
CA ARG A 87 11.40 8.87 14.06
C ARG A 87 10.23 9.76 14.45
N ARG A 88 9.32 10.09 13.51
CA ARG A 88 8.16 10.95 13.73
C ARG A 88 7.24 10.45 14.84
N PHE A 89 7.07 9.14 14.94
CA PHE A 89 6.17 8.52 15.91
C PHE A 89 6.88 7.88 17.11
N SER A 90 8.20 8.07 17.25
CA SER A 90 9.02 7.42 18.28
C SER A 90 8.76 5.90 18.34
N ALA A 91 8.62 5.28 17.17
CA ALA A 91 8.25 3.89 17.00
C ALA A 91 9.46 3.07 16.52
N SER A 92 9.47 1.77 16.86
CA SER A 92 10.35 0.79 16.24
C SER A 92 9.57 0.10 15.13
N ILE A 93 10.03 0.22 13.88
CA ILE A 93 9.38 -0.38 12.72
C ILE A 93 10.38 -1.30 12.03
N ALA A 94 10.06 -2.59 11.99
CA ALA A 94 10.92 -3.61 11.41
C ALA A 94 10.16 -4.46 10.39
N SER A 95 10.84 -4.88 9.34
CA SER A 95 10.31 -5.90 8.43
C SER A 95 10.31 -7.27 9.11
N VAL A 96 9.27 -8.08 8.87
CA VAL A 96 9.13 -9.40 9.48
C VAL A 96 9.19 -10.51 8.45
N GLY A 97 9.99 -11.53 8.76
CA GLY A 97 10.22 -12.68 7.91
C GLY A 97 11.10 -12.36 6.69
N SER A 98 11.30 -13.37 5.86
CA SER A 98 12.05 -13.29 4.60
C SER A 98 11.08 -13.29 3.42
N SER A 99 10.26 -12.25 3.29
CA SER A 99 9.41 -12.08 2.11
C SER A 99 10.28 -11.78 0.88
N SER A 100 10.05 -12.50 -0.21
CA SER A 100 10.69 -12.26 -1.51
C SER A 100 10.40 -10.85 -2.03
N LEU A 101 9.22 -10.31 -1.71
CA LEU A 101 8.86 -8.93 -2.01
C LEU A 101 9.75 -7.95 -1.24
N LEU A 102 9.96 -8.15 0.06
CA LEU A 102 10.84 -7.25 0.85
C LEU A 102 12.26 -7.18 0.28
N VAL A 103 12.84 -8.33 -0.11
CA VAL A 103 14.17 -8.38 -0.73
C VAL A 103 14.19 -7.66 -2.08
N ALA A 104 13.16 -7.83 -2.90
CA ALA A 104 13.04 -7.13 -4.19
C ALA A 104 12.93 -5.61 -3.98
N LEU A 105 12.09 -5.16 -3.05
CA LEU A 105 11.92 -3.75 -2.73
C LEU A 105 13.22 -3.11 -2.23
N GLU A 106 13.98 -3.82 -1.38
CA GLU A 106 15.27 -3.35 -0.89
C GLU A 106 16.29 -3.22 -2.03
N ARG A 107 16.35 -4.18 -2.95
CA ARG A 107 17.19 -4.13 -4.16
C ARG A 107 16.80 -2.99 -5.09
N ASP A 108 15.50 -2.84 -5.38
CA ASP A 108 15.00 -1.78 -6.26
C ASP A 108 15.34 -0.40 -5.69
N ARG A 109 15.23 -0.24 -4.36
CA ARG A 109 15.63 0.98 -3.66
C ARG A 109 17.14 1.20 -3.71
N ASP A 110 17.97 0.17 -3.52
CA ASP A 110 19.44 0.33 -3.69
C ASP A 110 19.79 0.79 -5.10
N SER A 111 19.13 0.21 -6.12
CA SER A 111 19.31 0.60 -7.52
C SER A 111 18.95 2.07 -7.75
N MET A 112 17.83 2.54 -7.20
CA MET A 112 17.39 3.93 -7.37
C MET A 112 18.22 4.95 -6.57
N ASP A 113 18.78 4.56 -5.42
CA ASP A 113 19.61 5.44 -4.58
C ASP A 113 21.02 5.67 -5.18
N GLN A 114 21.44 4.89 -6.19
CA GLN A 114 22.74 5.05 -6.87
C GLN A 114 22.75 6.23 -7.84
N VAL A 115 23.95 6.79 -8.08
CA VAL A 115 24.17 7.80 -9.13
C VAL A 115 23.90 7.17 -10.49
N GLY A 116 22.98 7.75 -11.27
CA GLY A 116 22.50 7.13 -12.51
C GLY A 116 21.61 5.91 -12.28
N GLY A 117 21.01 5.80 -11.08
CA GLY A 117 20.12 4.71 -10.70
C GLY A 117 18.95 4.54 -11.66
N ILE A 118 18.51 3.31 -11.84
CA ILE A 118 17.44 2.97 -12.80
C ILE A 118 16.19 2.52 -12.04
N LEU A 119 15.03 2.94 -12.53
CA LEU A 119 13.73 2.49 -12.06
C LEU A 119 13.59 0.97 -12.20
N PRO A 120 12.89 0.30 -11.28
CA PRO A 120 12.60 -1.11 -11.43
C PRO A 120 11.88 -1.38 -12.75
N ALA A 121 12.29 -2.46 -13.42
CA ALA A 121 11.60 -2.94 -14.60
C ALA A 121 10.13 -3.21 -14.29
N GLN A 122 9.27 -3.11 -15.31
CA GLN A 122 7.86 -3.42 -15.12
C GLN A 122 7.67 -4.83 -14.58
N THR A 123 6.93 -4.95 -13.50
CA THR A 123 6.70 -6.24 -12.84
C THR A 123 5.95 -7.17 -13.80
N VAL A 124 6.61 -8.24 -14.25
CA VAL A 124 6.04 -9.21 -15.19
C VAL A 124 5.10 -10.15 -14.44
N ARG A 125 3.93 -10.47 -15.02
CA ARG A 125 2.89 -11.33 -14.41
C ARG A 125 3.43 -12.67 -13.88
N ALA A 126 4.39 -13.29 -14.59
CA ALA A 126 4.95 -14.58 -14.24
C ALA A 126 5.72 -14.62 -12.89
N THR A 127 6.28 -13.49 -12.43
CA THR A 127 7.06 -13.44 -11.17
C THR A 127 6.19 -13.22 -9.93
N ARG A 128 4.87 -13.02 -10.08
CA ARG A 128 3.92 -12.74 -8.97
C ARG A 128 3.15 -13.96 -8.45
N ARG A 129 3.29 -15.15 -9.06
CA ARG A 129 2.62 -16.36 -8.54
C ARG A 129 3.07 -16.72 -7.12
N ASP A 130 4.28 -16.34 -6.71
CA ASP A 130 4.84 -16.59 -5.37
C ASP A 130 5.10 -15.34 -4.51
N THR A 131 4.56 -14.16 -4.86
CA THR A 131 4.82 -12.97 -4.04
C THR A 131 4.06 -13.04 -2.72
N THR A 132 4.83 -13.28 -1.65
CA THR A 132 4.40 -13.14 -0.26
C THR A 132 4.29 -11.65 0.08
N PRO A 133 3.30 -11.23 0.87
CA PRO A 133 3.12 -9.81 1.18
C PRO A 133 4.32 -9.25 1.95
N ALA A 134 4.56 -7.95 1.80
CA ALA A 134 5.57 -7.26 2.59
C ALA A 134 4.98 -6.98 3.98
N VAL A 135 5.58 -7.53 5.03
CA VAL A 135 5.08 -7.44 6.40
C VAL A 135 6.01 -6.58 7.23
N PHE A 136 5.45 -5.58 7.91
CA PHE A 136 6.15 -4.70 8.83
C PHE A 136 5.49 -4.80 10.20
N GLU A 137 6.28 -4.95 11.25
CA GLU A 137 5.84 -4.78 12.62
C GLU A 137 6.16 -3.37 13.07
N TRP A 138 5.13 -2.65 13.52
CA TRP A 138 5.21 -1.34 14.14
C TRP A 138 5.02 -1.51 15.64
N GLN A 139 6.02 -1.13 16.43
CA GLN A 139 5.98 -1.14 17.89
C GLN A 139 6.09 0.29 18.40
N HIS A 140 5.21 0.67 19.32
CA HIS A 140 5.25 1.96 19.99
C HIS A 140 4.76 1.84 21.43
N THR A 141 5.07 2.83 22.26
CA THR A 141 4.49 2.95 23.60
C THR A 141 3.20 3.76 23.54
N ARG A 142 2.15 3.25 24.18
CA ARG A 142 0.91 3.99 24.42
C ARG A 142 0.79 4.22 25.92
N GLU A 143 0.58 5.48 26.30
CA GLU A 143 0.20 5.81 27.66
C GLU A 143 -1.28 5.47 27.85
N MET A 144 -1.58 4.61 28.82
CA MET A 144 -2.94 4.25 29.20
C MET A 144 -3.05 4.30 30.71
N LEU A 145 -3.89 5.21 31.22
CA LEU A 145 -4.10 5.42 32.67
C LEU A 145 -2.78 5.70 33.42
N GLY A 146 -1.89 6.53 32.84
CA GLY A 146 -0.60 6.88 33.43
C GLY A 146 0.46 5.77 33.42
N MET A 147 0.18 4.63 32.75
CA MET A 147 1.15 3.56 32.53
C MET A 147 1.51 3.45 31.05
N GLU A 148 2.81 3.37 30.75
CA GLU A 148 3.28 3.03 29.42
C GLU A 148 3.04 1.55 29.13
N ARG A 149 2.34 1.28 28.03
CA ARG A 149 2.15 -0.08 27.50
C ARG A 149 2.71 -0.17 26.10
N ALA A 150 3.51 -1.22 25.87
CA ALA A 150 3.92 -1.58 24.53
C ALA A 150 2.68 -1.96 23.70
N ALA A 151 2.54 -1.33 22.54
CA ALA A 151 1.51 -1.63 21.56
C ALA A 151 2.20 -1.94 20.23
N SER A 152 1.89 -3.10 19.66
CA SER A 152 2.37 -3.50 18.35
C SER A 152 1.21 -3.65 17.37
N THR A 153 1.46 -3.28 16.13
CA THR A 153 0.55 -3.51 15.00
C THR A 153 1.36 -4.03 13.83
N ILE A 154 0.76 -4.91 13.04
CA ILE A 154 1.42 -5.45 11.85
C ILE A 154 0.74 -4.89 10.63
N LEU A 155 1.55 -4.32 9.75
CA LEU A 155 1.14 -3.75 8.48
C LEU A 155 1.58 -4.73 7.41
N SER A 156 0.66 -5.15 6.57
CA SER A 156 0.99 -6.02 5.46
C SER A 156 0.53 -5.37 4.16
N PHE A 157 1.43 -5.31 3.19
CA PHE A 157 1.21 -4.75 1.87
C PHE A 157 1.21 -5.86 0.83
N TYR A 158 0.20 -5.81 -0.03
CA TYR A 158 0.10 -6.62 -1.22
C TYR A 158 0.02 -5.69 -2.42
N ASP A 159 0.89 -5.91 -3.42
CA ASP A 159 0.87 -5.21 -4.70
C ASP A 159 0.00 -6.00 -5.69
N SER A 160 -1.23 -5.55 -5.91
CA SER A 160 -2.12 -6.19 -6.88
C SER A 160 -1.98 -5.57 -8.27
N SER A 161 -2.09 -6.41 -9.30
CA SER A 161 -2.23 -5.92 -10.68
C SER A 161 -3.70 -5.59 -10.93
N GLY A 162 -4.05 -4.31 -10.94
CA GLY A 162 -5.42 -3.87 -11.24
C GLY A 162 -5.89 -4.09 -12.69
N GLU A 163 -5.22 -4.93 -13.49
CA GLU A 163 -5.49 -5.10 -14.93
C GLU A 163 -5.18 -6.50 -15.49
N ASP A 164 -6.17 -7.02 -16.23
CA ASP A 164 -6.22 -8.32 -16.94
C ASP A 164 -5.65 -9.49 -16.12
N LEU A 165 -6.44 -9.91 -15.15
CA LEU A 165 -6.16 -11.04 -14.26
C LEU A 165 -6.70 -12.33 -14.89
N SER A 166 -5.92 -13.40 -14.82
CA SER A 166 -6.44 -14.75 -15.05
C SER A 166 -7.43 -15.17 -13.94
N SER A 167 -8.24 -16.20 -14.18
CA SER A 167 -9.26 -16.68 -13.21
C SER A 167 -8.70 -16.97 -11.81
N ASP A 168 -7.50 -17.53 -11.74
CA ASP A 168 -6.86 -17.92 -10.49
C ASP A 168 -6.34 -16.67 -9.74
N GLU A 169 -5.84 -15.69 -10.49
CA GLU A 169 -5.37 -14.42 -9.95
C GLU A 169 -6.53 -13.57 -9.41
N ILE A 170 -7.69 -13.59 -10.07
CA ILE A 170 -8.91 -12.95 -9.56
C ILE A 170 -9.30 -13.53 -8.21
N THR A 171 -9.31 -14.86 -8.09
CA THR A 171 -9.69 -15.54 -6.83
C THR A 171 -8.74 -15.16 -5.69
N ARG A 172 -7.44 -15.14 -5.97
CA ARG A 172 -6.42 -14.74 -4.99
C ARG A 172 -6.54 -13.26 -4.62
N GLU A 173 -6.76 -12.39 -5.59
CA GLU A 173 -6.96 -10.97 -5.36
C GLU A 173 -8.23 -10.70 -4.55
N LEU A 174 -9.34 -11.40 -4.83
CA LEU A 174 -10.55 -11.36 -4.03
C LEU A 174 -10.30 -11.78 -2.58
N HIS A 175 -9.55 -12.87 -2.34
CA HIS A 175 -9.20 -13.29 -0.99
C HIS A 175 -8.39 -12.24 -0.23
N TYR A 176 -7.42 -11.58 -0.88
CA TYR A 176 -6.66 -10.52 -0.24
C TYR A 176 -7.50 -9.27 -0.01
N LEU A 177 -8.25 -8.80 -1.01
CA LEU A 177 -9.12 -7.64 -0.90
C LEU A 177 -10.16 -7.83 0.22
N ALA A 178 -10.74 -9.02 0.34
CA ALA A 178 -11.65 -9.39 1.42
C ALA A 178 -11.01 -9.27 2.81
N ALA A 179 -9.72 -9.61 2.92
CA ALA A 179 -8.97 -9.53 4.16
C ALA A 179 -8.45 -8.12 4.50
N THR A 180 -8.45 -7.17 3.56
CA THR A 180 -7.95 -5.81 3.82
C THR A 180 -8.85 -5.01 4.77
N ASP A 181 -8.24 -4.19 5.62
CA ASP A 181 -8.92 -3.21 6.47
C ASP A 181 -9.01 -1.82 5.83
N GLY A 182 -8.26 -1.60 4.75
CA GLY A 182 -8.21 -0.36 4.00
C GLY A 182 -7.31 -0.51 2.77
N LEU A 183 -7.49 0.36 1.79
CA LEU A 183 -6.77 0.30 0.52
C LEU A 183 -6.12 1.62 0.18
N ILE A 184 -4.94 1.53 -0.43
CA ILE A 184 -4.24 2.62 -1.10
C ILE A 184 -4.37 2.37 -2.60
N LEU A 185 -5.05 3.27 -3.30
CA LEU A 185 -5.19 3.25 -4.75
C LEU A 185 -4.26 4.30 -5.36
N LEU A 186 -3.24 3.87 -6.11
CA LEU A 186 -2.37 4.75 -6.88
C LEU A 186 -2.96 5.01 -8.27
N LEU A 187 -3.23 6.29 -8.54
CA LEU A 187 -3.55 6.79 -9.87
C LEU A 187 -2.33 7.50 -10.44
N ASP A 188 -2.06 7.26 -11.72
CA ASP A 188 -1.07 8.02 -12.47
C ASP A 188 -1.72 9.32 -12.97
N PRO A 189 -1.27 10.51 -12.55
CA PRO A 189 -1.80 11.77 -13.05
C PRO A 189 -1.72 11.91 -14.58
N PHE A 190 -0.73 11.29 -15.24
CA PHE A 190 -0.63 11.29 -16.70
C PHE A 190 -1.73 10.48 -17.40
N GLY A 191 -2.41 9.59 -16.66
CA GLY A 191 -3.52 8.79 -17.19
C GLY A 191 -4.79 9.59 -17.44
N PHE A 192 -4.94 10.76 -16.81
CA PHE A 192 -6.11 11.62 -16.98
C PHE A 192 -6.14 12.30 -18.37
N PRO A 193 -7.33 12.48 -18.97
CA PRO A 193 -7.47 12.99 -20.34
C PRO A 193 -6.64 14.24 -20.65
N ALA A 194 -6.67 15.25 -19.78
CA ALA A 194 -5.97 16.52 -20.01
C ALA A 194 -4.44 16.40 -20.01
N ASN A 195 -3.90 15.34 -19.41
CA ASN A 195 -2.45 15.19 -19.19
C ASN A 195 -1.78 14.22 -20.16
N ARG A 196 -2.57 13.49 -20.97
CA ARG A 196 -2.06 12.41 -21.83
C ARG A 196 -1.12 12.90 -22.92
N GLU A 197 -1.42 14.05 -23.54
CA GLU A 197 -0.58 14.60 -24.60
C GLU A 197 0.80 15.02 -24.05
N ASP A 198 0.80 15.78 -22.94
CA ASP A 198 2.03 16.18 -22.24
C ASP A 198 2.85 14.96 -21.77
N ALA A 199 2.18 13.91 -21.27
CA ALA A 199 2.85 12.66 -20.90
C ALA A 199 3.67 12.06 -22.05
N LEU A 200 3.09 12.01 -23.27
CA LEU A 200 3.76 11.46 -24.45
C LEU A 200 4.94 12.34 -24.87
N HIS A 201 4.81 13.67 -24.78
CA HIS A 201 5.92 14.60 -25.03
C HIS A 201 7.09 14.39 -24.05
N ARG A 202 6.79 14.16 -22.78
CA ARG A 202 7.77 13.82 -21.73
C ARG A 202 8.38 12.44 -21.88
N GLY A 203 7.86 11.61 -22.78
CA GLY A 203 8.39 10.27 -23.08
C GLY A 203 7.84 9.17 -22.19
N VAL A 204 6.70 9.39 -21.54
CA VAL A 204 5.96 8.33 -20.83
C VAL A 204 5.54 7.27 -21.84
N ASP A 205 5.80 6.00 -21.53
CA ASP A 205 5.38 4.88 -22.38
C ASP A 205 3.85 4.86 -22.52
N LYS A 206 3.36 4.93 -23.76
CA LYS A 206 1.94 4.88 -24.12
C LYS A 206 1.23 3.65 -23.54
N ASN A 207 1.93 2.53 -23.39
CA ASN A 207 1.37 1.32 -22.78
C ASN A 207 0.97 1.52 -21.31
N ASN A 208 1.61 2.45 -20.60
CA ASN A 208 1.24 2.82 -19.22
C ASN A 208 0.01 3.72 -19.15
N LEU A 209 -0.35 4.34 -20.27
CA LEU A 209 -1.50 5.26 -20.38
C LEU A 209 -2.73 4.58 -20.98
N ARG A 210 -2.64 3.28 -21.28
CA ARG A 210 -3.71 2.51 -21.93
C ARG A 210 -4.94 2.43 -21.03
N ASP A 211 -4.71 2.16 -19.75
CA ASP A 211 -5.77 1.91 -18.78
C ASP A 211 -6.15 3.23 -18.10
N ALA A 212 -7.40 3.64 -18.30
CA ALA A 212 -7.90 4.90 -17.77
C ALA A 212 -8.11 4.82 -16.24
N PRO A 213 -7.83 5.89 -15.47
CA PRO A 213 -7.98 5.88 -14.02
C PRO A 213 -9.35 5.39 -13.53
N GLU A 214 -10.43 5.75 -14.24
CA GLU A 214 -11.80 5.36 -13.94
C GLU A 214 -12.05 3.87 -14.16
N ALA A 215 -11.42 3.25 -15.16
CA ALA A 215 -11.56 1.83 -15.45
C ALA A 215 -10.93 0.99 -14.33
N VAL A 216 -9.73 1.35 -13.88
CA VAL A 216 -9.05 0.64 -12.79
C VAL A 216 -9.81 0.83 -11.48
N LEU A 217 -10.27 2.04 -11.16
CA LEU A 217 -11.11 2.27 -9.99
C LEU A 217 -12.41 1.45 -10.07
N GLY A 218 -13.04 1.34 -11.25
CA GLY A 218 -14.24 0.53 -11.47
C GLY A 218 -14.01 -0.96 -11.23
N ASN A 219 -12.88 -1.50 -11.69
CA ASN A 219 -12.49 -2.89 -11.45
C ASN A 219 -12.27 -3.16 -9.96
N VAL A 220 -11.47 -2.33 -9.29
CA VAL A 220 -11.21 -2.45 -7.84
C VAL A 220 -12.51 -2.33 -7.04
N THR A 221 -13.38 -1.40 -7.42
CA THR A 221 -14.70 -1.24 -6.80
C THR A 221 -15.53 -2.50 -6.96
N SER A 222 -15.57 -3.09 -8.16
CA SER A 222 -16.32 -4.31 -8.43
C SER A 222 -15.83 -5.48 -7.59
N LEU A 223 -14.50 -5.69 -7.54
CA LEU A 223 -13.89 -6.74 -6.73
C LEU A 223 -14.15 -6.54 -5.22
N LEU A 224 -14.09 -5.31 -4.72
CA LEU A 224 -14.40 -5.01 -3.31
C LEU A 224 -15.86 -5.28 -2.98
N ARG A 225 -16.78 -4.92 -3.89
CA ARG A 225 -18.22 -5.19 -3.70
C ARG A 225 -18.50 -6.68 -3.69
N GLU A 226 -17.82 -7.45 -4.53
CA GLU A 226 -17.90 -8.91 -4.56
C GLU A 226 -17.35 -9.52 -3.27
N ALA A 227 -16.14 -9.12 -2.86
CA ALA A 227 -15.49 -9.55 -1.63
C ALA A 227 -16.35 -9.28 -0.38
N ASP A 228 -17.05 -8.12 -0.34
CA ASP A 228 -17.96 -7.76 0.74
C ASP A 228 -19.40 -8.28 0.58
N ARG A 229 -19.70 -8.95 -0.53
CA ARG A 229 -21.06 -9.40 -0.88
C ARG A 229 -22.09 -8.26 -0.81
N LEU A 230 -21.72 -7.08 -1.30
CA LEU A 230 -22.54 -5.86 -1.21
C LEU A 230 -23.63 -5.81 -2.28
N SER A 231 -24.88 -5.70 -1.84
CA SER A 231 -26.00 -5.33 -2.70
C SER A 231 -25.80 -3.94 -3.33
N THR A 232 -26.38 -3.71 -4.52
CA THR A 232 -26.23 -2.50 -5.35
C THR A 232 -26.39 -1.18 -4.57
N ASN A 233 -27.31 -1.10 -3.61
CA ASN A 233 -27.61 0.14 -2.87
C ASN A 233 -26.72 0.39 -1.65
N LYS A 234 -25.73 -0.47 -1.39
CA LYS A 234 -24.79 -0.31 -0.27
C LYS A 234 -23.45 0.19 -0.77
N LYS A 235 -22.87 1.11 0.00
CA LYS A 235 -21.51 1.61 -0.18
C LYS A 235 -20.50 0.73 0.55
N ILE A 236 -19.29 0.65 -0.01
CA ILE A 236 -18.11 0.03 0.59
C ILE A 236 -17.73 0.84 1.84
N LYS A 237 -17.64 0.14 2.98
CA LYS A 237 -17.30 0.74 4.28
C LYS A 237 -15.79 0.83 4.52
N ARG A 238 -15.00 -0.01 3.85
CA ARG A 238 -13.54 0.03 3.95
C ARG A 238 -13.03 1.40 3.46
N PRO A 239 -12.16 2.08 4.23
CA PRO A 239 -11.58 3.34 3.81
C PRO A 239 -10.66 3.17 2.60
N LEU A 240 -10.77 4.09 1.64
CA LEU A 240 -9.93 4.14 0.44
C LEU A 240 -9.08 5.41 0.40
N ALA A 241 -7.76 5.27 0.41
CA ALA A 241 -6.82 6.35 0.18
C ALA A 241 -6.50 6.42 -1.31
N VAL A 242 -6.95 7.47 -2.00
CA VAL A 242 -6.71 7.66 -3.43
C VAL A 242 -5.51 8.60 -3.60
N VAL A 243 -4.43 8.10 -4.21
CA VAL A 243 -3.14 8.78 -4.26
C VAL A 243 -2.76 9.11 -5.70
N LEU A 244 -2.45 10.38 -5.95
CA LEU A 244 -1.78 10.82 -7.17
C LEU A 244 -0.27 10.64 -7.00
N ALA A 245 0.31 9.59 -7.59
CA ALA A 245 1.62 9.05 -7.20
C ALA A 245 2.86 9.72 -7.82
N LYS A 246 2.68 10.54 -8.87
CA LYS A 246 3.75 11.23 -9.60
C LYS A 246 3.54 12.74 -9.59
N ILE A 247 3.16 13.27 -8.43
CA ILE A 247 2.74 14.68 -8.34
C ILE A 247 3.90 15.66 -8.62
N ASP A 248 5.15 15.20 -8.51
CA ASP A 248 6.35 15.96 -8.81
C ASP A 248 6.36 16.51 -10.24
N ALA A 249 5.80 15.76 -11.20
CA ALA A 249 5.67 16.21 -12.59
C ALA A 249 4.68 17.38 -12.80
N PHE A 250 3.88 17.68 -11.79
CA PHE A 250 2.77 18.65 -11.84
C PHE A 250 2.97 19.79 -10.85
N PHE A 251 4.11 19.87 -10.17
CA PHE A 251 4.37 20.97 -9.25
C PHE A 251 4.35 22.30 -9.98
N ASP A 252 4.95 22.40 -11.15
CA ASP A 252 5.01 23.61 -12.00
C ASP A 252 3.63 24.19 -12.38
N GLN A 253 2.58 23.37 -12.38
CA GLN A 253 1.21 23.79 -12.66
C GLN A 253 0.54 24.55 -11.49
N VAL A 254 1.14 24.53 -10.30
CA VAL A 254 0.60 25.20 -9.11
C VAL A 254 1.59 26.19 -8.51
N GLY A 255 1.06 27.21 -7.83
CA GLY A 255 1.89 28.19 -7.11
C GLY A 255 2.70 27.56 -5.96
N PRO A 256 3.77 28.23 -5.50
CA PRO A 256 4.69 27.69 -4.50
C PRO A 256 4.03 27.33 -3.16
N ASP A 257 2.97 28.05 -2.77
CA ASP A 257 2.25 27.84 -1.50
C ASP A 257 1.13 26.79 -1.58
N HIS A 258 0.93 26.18 -2.77
CA HIS A 258 -0.13 25.22 -2.97
C HIS A 258 0.05 23.98 -2.06
N PRO A 259 -1.01 23.46 -1.41
CA PRO A 259 -0.88 22.37 -0.42
C PRO A 259 -0.22 21.10 -0.95
N ILE A 260 -0.33 20.79 -2.25
CA ILE A 260 0.35 19.63 -2.84
C ILE A 260 1.88 19.74 -2.78
N ARG A 261 2.45 20.95 -2.71
CA ARG A 261 3.90 21.21 -2.60
C ARG A 261 4.39 21.26 -1.15
N ARG A 262 3.49 21.48 -0.18
CA ARG A 262 3.86 21.55 1.24
C ARG A 262 4.29 20.17 1.74
N PRO A 263 5.38 20.03 2.52
CA PRO A 263 5.72 18.77 3.17
C PRO A 263 4.61 18.36 4.14
N ALA A 264 4.54 17.07 4.47
CA ALA A 264 3.60 16.59 5.48
C ALA A 264 3.94 17.13 6.88
N SER A 265 2.92 17.30 7.72
CA SER A 265 3.08 17.62 9.14
C SER A 265 4.11 16.72 9.82
N SER A 266 4.94 17.29 10.69
CA SER A 266 5.92 16.57 11.51
C SER A 266 5.37 16.14 12.87
N ALA A 267 4.10 16.41 13.15
CA ALA A 267 3.46 16.04 14.42
C ALA A 267 3.49 14.52 14.64
N SER A 268 3.63 14.07 15.89
CA SER A 268 3.56 12.65 16.29
C SER A 268 2.11 12.09 16.28
N ALA A 269 1.28 12.66 15.43
CA ALA A 269 -0.10 12.33 15.16
C ALA A 269 -0.42 12.58 13.68
N PHE A 270 -1.51 12.02 13.19
CA PHE A 270 -2.02 12.30 11.86
C PHE A 270 -2.81 13.61 11.87
N ASP A 271 -2.48 14.54 10.96
CA ASP A 271 -3.13 15.84 10.84
C ASP A 271 -4.35 15.75 9.90
N GLU A 272 -5.55 15.64 10.48
CA GLU A 272 -6.80 15.50 9.71
C GLU A 272 -7.22 16.82 9.06
N ALA A 273 -6.84 17.98 9.61
CA ALA A 273 -7.12 19.27 9.00
C ALA A 273 -6.29 19.46 7.72
N GLU A 274 -4.99 19.18 7.78
CA GLU A 274 -4.10 19.20 6.62
C GLU A 274 -4.58 18.22 5.53
N ALA A 275 -4.94 16.99 5.91
CA ALA A 275 -5.42 15.99 4.97
C ALA A 275 -6.74 16.40 4.30
N ARG A 276 -7.65 17.06 5.03
CA ARG A 276 -8.91 17.60 4.48
C ARG A 276 -8.66 18.73 3.50
N GLU A 277 -7.76 19.64 3.82
CA GLU A 277 -7.36 20.72 2.92
C GLU A 277 -6.76 20.15 1.63
N LEU A 278 -5.76 19.25 1.75
CA LEU A 278 -5.14 18.60 0.60
C LEU A 278 -6.18 17.89 -0.27
N HIS A 279 -7.13 17.19 0.34
CA HIS A 279 -8.18 16.50 -0.40
C HIS A 279 -9.03 17.42 -1.27
N ALA A 280 -9.45 18.58 -0.76
CA ALA A 280 -10.24 19.54 -1.54
C ALA A 280 -9.46 20.07 -2.75
N HIS A 281 -8.17 20.39 -2.55
CA HIS A 281 -7.29 20.84 -3.65
C HIS A 281 -7.05 19.75 -4.69
N VAL A 282 -6.81 18.51 -4.25
CA VAL A 282 -6.60 17.38 -5.16
C VAL A 282 -7.87 17.03 -5.92
N GLU A 283 -9.04 17.08 -5.29
CA GLU A 283 -10.32 16.87 -5.97
C GLU A 283 -10.55 17.90 -7.08
N SER A 284 -10.18 19.17 -6.84
CA SER A 284 -10.20 20.21 -7.87
C SER A 284 -9.24 19.90 -9.02
N LEU A 285 -8.00 19.46 -8.75
CA LEU A 285 -7.03 19.08 -9.79
C LEU A 285 -7.54 17.90 -10.62
N VAL A 286 -8.08 16.87 -9.98
CA VAL A 286 -8.65 15.71 -10.67
C VAL A 286 -9.78 16.13 -11.59
N SER A 287 -10.69 17.01 -11.16
CA SER A 287 -11.75 17.55 -12.02
C SER A 287 -11.18 18.35 -13.19
N GLN A 288 -10.20 19.23 -12.95
CA GLN A 288 -9.52 20.01 -14.00
C GLN A 288 -8.85 19.12 -15.05
N TRP A 289 -8.33 17.95 -14.65
CA TRP A 289 -7.72 17.00 -15.58
C TRP A 289 -8.73 16.11 -16.34
N GLY A 290 -10.03 16.32 -16.15
CA GLY A 290 -11.10 15.52 -16.76
C GLY A 290 -11.43 14.24 -15.99
N GLY A 291 -11.13 14.19 -14.70
CA GLY A 291 -11.33 13.05 -13.82
C GLY A 291 -12.72 12.97 -13.17
N ASP A 292 -13.73 13.70 -13.65
CA ASP A 292 -15.08 13.67 -13.09
C ASP A 292 -15.70 12.25 -12.99
N PRO A 293 -15.48 11.31 -13.94
CA PRO A 293 -15.92 9.93 -13.78
C PRO A 293 -15.34 9.23 -12.55
N VAL A 294 -14.07 9.50 -12.22
CA VAL A 294 -13.40 8.99 -11.01
C VAL A 294 -14.11 9.54 -9.77
N LEU A 295 -14.35 10.86 -9.74
CA LEU A 295 -15.02 11.53 -8.62
C LEU A 295 -16.43 10.98 -8.39
N ALA A 296 -17.20 10.81 -9.46
CA ALA A 296 -18.55 10.23 -9.40
C ALA A 296 -18.50 8.80 -8.83
N LEU A 297 -17.60 7.96 -9.34
CA LEU A 297 -17.49 6.57 -8.91
C LEU A 297 -17.15 6.46 -7.42
N LEU A 298 -16.21 7.28 -6.92
CA LEU A 298 -15.87 7.37 -5.50
C LEU A 298 -17.09 7.77 -4.64
N ARG A 299 -17.75 8.87 -5.01
CA ARG A 299 -18.92 9.41 -4.29
C ARG A 299 -20.08 8.42 -4.25
N HIS A 300 -20.28 7.63 -5.30
CA HIS A 300 -21.37 6.65 -5.37
C HIS A 300 -21.07 5.36 -4.61
N ASN A 301 -19.81 4.91 -4.57
CA ASN A 301 -19.49 3.57 -4.08
C ASN A 301 -18.87 3.52 -2.70
N TYR A 302 -18.25 4.59 -2.20
CA TYR A 302 -17.51 4.56 -0.94
C TYR A 302 -18.16 5.43 0.12
N THR A 303 -18.17 4.95 1.38
CA THR A 303 -18.57 5.79 2.52
C THR A 303 -17.44 6.73 2.94
N THR A 304 -16.20 6.27 2.78
CA THR A 304 -15.01 6.96 3.28
C THR A 304 -13.90 6.84 2.25
N TYR A 305 -13.52 7.95 1.64
CA TYR A 305 -12.32 8.06 0.82
C TYR A 305 -11.61 9.38 1.11
N ARG A 306 -10.30 9.42 0.86
CA ARG A 306 -9.49 10.63 0.99
C ARG A 306 -8.50 10.70 -0.15
N PHE A 307 -8.36 11.90 -0.71
CA PHE A 307 -7.35 12.16 -1.75
C PHE A 307 -6.03 12.54 -1.09
N PHE A 308 -4.96 12.01 -1.65
CA PHE A 308 -3.58 12.31 -1.30
C PHE A 308 -2.77 12.54 -2.57
N VAL A 309 -1.61 13.14 -2.38
CA VAL A 309 -0.55 13.17 -3.38
C VAL A 309 0.68 12.48 -2.81
N ALA A 310 1.46 11.86 -3.67
CA ALA A 310 2.79 11.38 -3.34
C ALA A 310 3.71 11.62 -4.52
N SER A 311 5.00 11.78 -4.22
CA SER A 311 6.07 11.53 -5.17
C SER A 311 7.10 10.66 -4.49
N ALA A 312 7.26 9.43 -4.99
CA ALA A 312 8.24 8.51 -4.43
C ALA A 312 9.68 8.97 -4.72
N LEU A 313 9.90 9.59 -5.90
CA LEU A 313 11.22 10.03 -6.35
C LEU A 313 11.53 11.48 -5.94
N GLY A 314 10.52 12.33 -5.78
CA GLY A 314 10.68 13.76 -5.49
C GLY A 314 11.01 14.63 -6.70
N ALA A 315 11.38 14.00 -7.82
CA ALA A 315 11.64 14.64 -9.09
C ALA A 315 11.39 13.65 -10.22
N GLU A 316 11.05 14.19 -11.39
CA GLU A 316 10.77 13.35 -12.56
C GLU A 316 12.02 12.54 -12.96
N PRO A 317 11.86 11.23 -13.22
CA PRO A 317 12.89 10.44 -13.87
C PRO A 317 12.91 10.77 -15.37
N ASN A 318 13.96 10.34 -16.06
CA ASN A 318 13.91 10.28 -17.50
C ASN A 318 12.97 9.14 -17.91
N TYR A 319 11.74 9.46 -18.34
CA TYR A 319 10.73 8.44 -18.67
C TYR A 319 11.11 7.53 -19.85
N ARG A 320 12.05 7.94 -20.71
CA ARG A 320 12.52 7.12 -21.84
C ARG A 320 13.57 6.10 -21.42
N THR A 321 14.49 6.47 -20.53
CA THR A 321 15.59 5.59 -20.08
C THR A 321 15.30 4.89 -18.76
N GLY A 322 14.34 5.39 -17.98
CA GLY A 322 14.08 4.96 -16.61
C GLY A 322 15.14 5.46 -15.62
N GLU A 323 15.98 6.42 -15.99
CA GLU A 323 17.02 6.94 -15.11
C GLU A 323 16.44 7.91 -14.07
N VAL A 324 16.81 7.72 -12.81
CA VAL A 324 16.42 8.58 -11.69
C VAL A 324 17.16 9.91 -11.80
N SER A 325 16.51 10.99 -11.34
CA SER A 325 17.11 12.32 -11.30
C SER A 325 18.50 12.31 -10.61
N PRO A 326 19.51 13.02 -11.15
CA PRO A 326 20.83 13.16 -10.50
C PRO A 326 20.78 13.80 -9.11
N LYS A 327 19.65 14.44 -8.76
CA LYS A 327 19.40 14.98 -7.41
C LYS A 327 19.11 13.89 -6.37
N GLY A 328 18.99 12.64 -6.80
CA GLY A 328 18.63 11.50 -5.96
C GLY A 328 17.14 11.42 -5.65
N VAL A 329 16.79 10.43 -4.83
CA VAL A 329 15.42 10.16 -4.38
C VAL A 329 15.09 11.06 -3.17
N LEU A 330 14.10 11.93 -3.32
CA LEU A 330 13.62 12.88 -2.31
C LEU A 330 12.11 12.70 -2.06
N PRO A 331 11.70 11.69 -1.28
CA PRO A 331 10.29 11.33 -1.14
C PRO A 331 9.42 12.48 -0.64
N HIS A 332 8.24 12.62 -1.24
CA HIS A 332 7.24 13.62 -0.86
C HIS A 332 5.92 12.94 -0.51
N ARG A 333 5.47 13.10 0.75
CA ARG A 333 4.17 12.63 1.27
C ARG A 333 3.88 11.12 1.07
N VAL A 334 4.91 10.30 0.88
CA VAL A 334 4.77 8.85 0.58
C VAL A 334 4.05 8.07 1.68
N ALA A 335 4.28 8.41 2.96
CA ALA A 335 3.69 7.69 4.09
C ALA A 335 2.25 8.13 4.44
N GLU A 336 1.83 9.32 4.02
CA GLU A 336 0.55 9.93 4.46
C GLU A 336 -0.70 9.07 4.19
N PRO A 337 -0.84 8.41 3.02
CA PRO A 337 -2.00 7.54 2.75
C PRO A 337 -2.13 6.40 3.78
N LEU A 338 -1.01 5.79 4.15
CA LEU A 338 -0.95 4.72 5.15
C LEU A 338 -1.26 5.26 6.55
N LEU A 339 -0.64 6.38 6.92
CA LEU A 339 -0.87 7.01 8.24
C LEU A 339 -2.34 7.37 8.42
N TRP A 340 -3.01 7.87 7.37
CA TRP A 340 -4.45 8.10 7.40
C TRP A 340 -5.24 6.83 7.66
N LEU A 341 -4.95 5.73 6.95
CA LEU A 341 -5.61 4.44 7.17
C LEU A 341 -5.39 3.92 8.60
N MET A 342 -4.17 4.03 9.12
CA MET A 342 -3.84 3.68 10.50
C MET A 342 -4.63 4.54 11.51
N ALA A 343 -4.77 5.83 11.23
CA ALA A 343 -5.53 6.76 12.06
C ALA A 343 -7.04 6.46 12.02
N GLN A 344 -7.61 6.09 10.86
CA GLN A 344 -9.02 5.67 10.76
C GLN A 344 -9.32 4.42 11.61
N ARG A 345 -8.31 3.56 11.81
CA ARG A 345 -8.40 2.37 12.66
C ARG A 345 -8.02 2.61 14.13
N GLY A 346 -7.63 3.84 14.49
CA GLY A 346 -7.29 4.21 15.87
C GLY A 346 -5.91 3.70 16.35
N PHE A 347 -5.03 3.30 15.42
CA PHE A 347 -3.66 2.88 15.76
C PHE A 347 -2.76 4.06 16.09
N ILE A 348 -2.93 5.17 15.38
CA ILE A 348 -2.27 6.44 15.68
C ILE A 348 -3.31 7.51 15.99
N ARG A 349 -2.91 8.50 16.80
CA ARG A 349 -3.79 9.64 17.17
C ARG A 349 -4.03 10.54 15.95
N LYS A 350 -5.20 11.17 15.93
CA LYS A 350 -5.52 12.27 15.02
C LYS A 350 -5.46 13.60 15.75
N VAL A 351 -5.06 14.64 15.04
CA VAL A 351 -5.13 16.05 15.47
C VAL A 351 -5.79 16.87 14.36
N GLY A 352 -6.42 17.99 14.73
CA GLY A 352 -7.25 18.78 13.81
C GLY A 352 -8.56 18.11 13.46
#